data_AF-A0AAD1GHV6-F1
#
_entry.id   AF-A0AAD1GHV6-F1
#
_cell.length_a   1.000
_cell.length_b   1.000
_cell.length_c   1.000
_cell.angle_alpha   90.00
_cell.angle_beta   90.00
_cell.angle_gamma   90.00
#
_symmetry.space_group_name_H-M   'P 1'
#
loop_
_entity.id
_entity.type
_entity.pdbx_description
1 polymer ?
#
loop_
_entity_poly.entity_id
_entity_poly.type
_entity_poly.pdbx_seq_one_letter_code
_entity_poly.pdbx_strand_id
1 'polypeptide(L)'
;MKLILTSLVFIFMSFLPIYSKSLLKGFVHLKDIDPTIIQNMHYYSDENFVSKKVDGYKAPEAILTIEAVKALKAVQADIQNDGYSLIICI
;
A
#
# COMPACT_ATOMS: atom_id res chain seq x y z
N MET A 1 40.78 -6.34 9.72
CA MET A 1 39.84 -6.16 10.85
C MET A 1 38.59 -5.36 10.48
N LYS A 2 38.70 -4.17 9.85
CA LYS A 2 37.54 -3.36 9.42
C LYS A 2 36.57 -4.08 8.46
N LEU A 3 37.07 -4.80 7.44
CA LEU A 3 36.23 -5.54 6.47
C LEU A 3 35.43 -6.71 7.09
N ILE A 4 36.02 -7.41 8.06
CA ILE A 4 35.36 -8.52 8.76
C ILE A 4 34.25 -7.97 9.66
N LEU A 5 34.52 -6.86 10.35
CA LEU A 5 33.55 -6.18 11.21
C LEU A 5 32.36 -5.64 10.42
N THR A 6 32.60 -5.02 9.25
CA THR A 6 31.51 -4.54 8.39
C THR A 6 30.66 -5.70 7.85
N SER A 7 31.29 -6.82 7.47
CA SER A 7 30.57 -7.99 6.97
C SER A 7 29.71 -8.64 8.06
N LEU A 8 30.22 -8.72 9.30
CA LEU A 8 29.47 -9.18 10.48
C LEU A 8 28.25 -8.30 10.80
N VAL A 9 28.36 -6.98 10.67
CA VAL A 9 27.24 -6.06 10.88
C VAL A 9 26.15 -6.25 9.82
N PHE A 10 26.51 -6.41 8.55
CA PHE A 10 25.55 -6.69 7.48
C PHE A 10 24.84 -8.04 7.67
N ILE A 11 25.57 -9.08 8.07
CA ILE A 11 25.00 -10.39 8.37
C ILE A 11 24.03 -10.29 9.55
N PHE A 12 24.41 -9.60 10.63
CA PHE A 12 23.52 -9.41 11.79
C PHE A 12 22.24 -8.64 11.42
N MET A 13 22.35 -7.61 10.57
CA MET A 13 21.21 -6.80 10.15
C MET A 13 20.22 -7.59 9.26
N SER A 14 20.69 -8.62 8.54
CA SER A 14 19.83 -9.51 7.76
C SER A 14 18.98 -10.48 8.58
N PHE A 15 19.24 -10.63 9.89
CA PHE A 15 18.45 -11.46 10.80
C PHE A 15 17.42 -10.65 11.63
N LEU A 16 17.28 -9.35 11.41
CA LEU A 16 16.29 -8.55 12.11
C LEU A 16 14.88 -8.96 11.66
N PRO A 17 13.98 -9.34 12.58
CA PRO A 17 12.59 -9.65 12.23
C PRO A 17 11.89 -8.38 11.74
N ILE A 18 11.30 -8.44 10.54
CA ILE A 18 10.45 -7.38 10.00
C ILE A 18 9.08 -7.52 10.68
N TYR A 19 8.77 -6.61 11.61
CA TYR A 19 7.44 -6.54 12.22
C TYR A 19 6.51 -5.72 11.33
N SER A 20 5.55 -6.39 10.69
CA SER A 20 4.40 -5.73 10.07
C SER A 20 3.23 -5.69 11.04
N LYS A 21 2.55 -4.55 11.13
CA LYS A 21 1.32 -4.44 11.91
C LYS A 21 0.19 -5.10 11.12
N SER A 22 -0.39 -6.16 11.68
CA SER A 22 -1.60 -6.77 11.13
C SER A 22 -2.69 -5.73 10.96
N LEU A 23 -3.35 -5.75 9.80
CA LEU A 23 -4.58 -5.01 9.59
C LEU A 23 -5.67 -5.52 10.53
N LEU A 24 -6.69 -4.68 10.75
CA LEU A 24 -7.91 -5.08 11.41
C LEU A 24 -8.58 -6.21 10.61
N LYS A 25 -9.22 -7.16 11.31
CA LYS A 25 -9.95 -8.25 10.65
C LYS A 25 -10.98 -7.68 9.66
N GLY A 26 -10.99 -8.20 8.44
CA GLY A 26 -11.87 -7.76 7.36
C GLY A 26 -11.30 -6.64 6.49
N PHE A 27 -10.14 -6.07 6.84
CA PHE A 27 -9.43 -5.09 6.01
C PHE A 27 -8.25 -5.74 5.28
N VAL A 28 -8.03 -5.27 4.05
CA VAL A 28 -6.97 -5.74 3.16
C VAL A 28 -6.34 -4.55 2.43
N HIS A 29 -5.09 -4.69 2.00
CA HIS A 29 -4.52 -3.74 1.04
C HIS A 29 -5.12 -4.01 -0.34
N LEU A 30 -5.51 -2.96 -1.05
CA LEU A 30 -6.08 -3.08 -2.40
C LEU A 30 -5.10 -3.77 -3.37
N LYS A 31 -3.83 -3.35 -3.35
CA LYS A 31 -2.76 -3.90 -4.21
C LYS A 31 -2.53 -5.40 -4.05
N ASP A 32 -2.83 -5.97 -2.88
CA ASP A 32 -2.61 -7.39 -2.60
C ASP A 32 -3.68 -8.25 -3.30
N ILE A 33 -4.84 -7.68 -3.61
CA ILE A 33 -5.97 -8.38 -4.24
C ILE A 33 -6.10 -8.04 -5.74
N ASP A 34 -5.87 -6.77 -6.09
CA ASP A 34 -5.85 -6.29 -7.46
C ASP A 34 -4.82 -5.15 -7.62
N PRO A 35 -3.58 -5.47 -8.06
CA PRO A 35 -2.54 -4.47 -8.28
C PRO A 35 -2.75 -3.63 -9.54
N THR A 36 -3.78 -3.92 -10.35
CA THR A 36 -4.04 -3.17 -11.59
C THR A 36 -4.83 -1.89 -11.35
N ILE A 37 -5.47 -1.77 -10.18
CA ILE A 37 -6.21 -0.56 -9.77
C ILE A 37 -5.21 0.49 -9.30
N ILE A 38 -5.28 1.69 -9.89
CA ILE A 38 -4.37 2.78 -9.61
C ILE A 38 -4.74 3.42 -8.26
N GLN A 39 -3.73 3.66 -7.42
CA GLN A 39 -3.90 4.27 -6.10
C GLN A 39 -3.27 5.67 -6.08
N ASN A 40 -4.10 6.70 -6.00
CA ASN A 40 -3.69 8.10 -5.90
C ASN A 40 -4.04 8.67 -4.51
N MET A 41 -3.17 8.44 -3.52
CA MET A 41 -3.46 8.74 -2.12
C MET A 41 -3.05 10.19 -1.76
N HIS A 42 -3.90 11.16 -2.07
CA HIS A 42 -3.73 12.59 -1.76
C HIS A 42 -3.57 12.88 -0.26
N TYR A 43 -4.23 12.14 0.62
CA TYR A 43 -4.10 12.32 2.07
C TYR A 43 -2.75 11.85 2.63
N TYR A 44 -1.96 11.12 1.85
CA TYR A 44 -0.56 10.81 2.19
C TYR A 44 0.42 11.93 1.80
N SER A 45 0.07 12.79 0.84
CA SER A 45 0.89 13.90 0.36
C SER A 45 0.39 15.25 0.91
N ASP A 46 1.01 16.34 0.46
CA ASP A 46 0.55 17.72 0.61
C ASP A 46 -0.37 18.18 -0.52
N GLU A 47 -0.55 17.36 -1.56
CA GLU A 47 -1.49 17.59 -2.67
C GLU A 47 -2.93 17.25 -2.27
N ASN A 48 -3.41 17.88 -1.20
CA ASN A 48 -4.78 17.78 -0.74
C ASN A 48 -5.28 19.11 -0.17
N PHE A 49 -6.56 19.19 0.16
CA PHE A 49 -7.20 20.41 0.65
C PHE A 49 -6.60 20.98 1.96
N VAL A 50 -5.98 20.13 2.77
CA VAL A 50 -5.32 20.51 4.04
C VAL A 50 -3.87 20.98 3.80
N SER A 51 -3.34 20.81 2.58
CA SER A 51 -1.97 21.15 2.18
C SER A 51 -0.88 20.52 3.05
N LYS A 52 -1.21 19.37 3.66
CA LYS A 52 -0.31 18.57 4.48
C LYS A 52 -0.82 17.14 4.52
N LYS A 53 0.09 16.22 4.85
CA LYS A 53 -0.27 14.82 5.15
C LYS A 53 -1.32 14.76 6.26
N VAL A 54 -2.40 14.03 6.02
CA VAL A 54 -3.49 13.85 6.98
C VAL A 54 -3.08 12.81 8.03
N ASP A 55 -3.40 13.10 9.29
CA ASP A 55 -3.10 12.19 10.40
C ASP A 55 -3.73 10.80 10.17
N GLY A 56 -2.94 9.75 10.38
CA GLY A 56 -3.36 8.36 10.16
C GLY A 56 -2.99 7.78 8.80
N TYR A 57 -2.78 8.59 7.76
CA TYR A 57 -2.37 8.15 6.43
C TYR A 57 -0.87 7.92 6.36
N LYS A 58 -0.37 6.82 6.93
CA LYS A 58 1.07 6.62 7.13
C LYS A 58 1.83 6.18 5.88
N ALA A 59 1.16 5.63 4.88
CA ALA A 59 1.71 5.14 3.62
C ALA A 59 0.77 5.50 2.45
N PRO A 60 1.26 5.57 1.20
CA PRO A 60 0.43 5.80 0.02
C PRO A 60 -0.28 4.50 -0.40
N GLU A 61 -1.08 3.94 0.50
CA GLU A 61 -1.77 2.66 0.29
C GLU A 61 -3.25 2.74 0.68
N ALA A 62 -4.12 2.22 -0.19
CA ALA A 62 -5.52 2.02 0.07
C ALA A 62 -5.73 0.74 0.88
N ILE A 63 -6.21 0.91 2.11
CA ILE A 63 -6.67 -0.18 2.98
C ILE A 63 -8.19 -0.10 3.04
N LEU A 64 -8.86 -1.14 2.56
CA LEU A 64 -10.31 -1.18 2.38
C LEU A 64 -10.87 -2.47 2.98
N THR A 65 -12.19 -2.51 3.17
CA THR A 65 -12.84 -3.77 3.55
C THR A 65 -12.75 -4.79 2.41
N ILE A 66 -12.73 -6.07 2.75
CA ILE A 66 -12.65 -7.14 1.75
C ILE A 66 -13.83 -7.12 0.78
N GLU A 67 -15.01 -6.69 1.23
CA GLU A 67 -16.21 -6.54 0.41
C GLU A 67 -16.03 -5.42 -0.62
N ALA A 68 -15.48 -4.28 -0.22
CA ALA A 68 -15.21 -3.16 -1.11
C ALA A 68 -14.17 -3.55 -2.18
N VAL A 69 -13.08 -4.22 -1.79
CA VAL A 69 -12.05 -4.64 -2.73
C VAL A 69 -12.58 -5.66 -3.75
N LYS A 70 -13.44 -6.59 -3.33
CA LYS A 70 -14.10 -7.53 -4.26
C LYS A 70 -14.99 -6.82 -5.27
N ALA A 71 -15.77 -5.83 -4.83
CA ALA A 71 -16.61 -5.04 -5.72
C ALA A 71 -15.78 -4.23 -6.72
N LEU A 72 -14.73 -3.55 -6.24
CA LEU A 72 -13.81 -2.78 -7.10
C LEU A 72 -13.12 -3.67 -8.14
N LYS A 73 -12.67 -4.86 -7.74
CA LYS A 73 -12.07 -5.84 -8.65
C LYS A 73 -13.02 -6.27 -9.76
N ALA A 74 -14.30 -6.48 -9.46
CA ALA A 74 -15.29 -6.82 -10.47
C ALA A 74 -15.44 -5.69 -11.50
N VAL A 75 -15.62 -4.45 -11.02
CA VAL A 75 -15.72 -3.27 -11.90
C VAL A 75 -14.44 -3.07 -12.71
N GLN A 76 -13.26 -3.23 -12.11
CA GLN A 76 -11.97 -3.12 -12.79
C GLN A 76 -11.89 -4.12 -13.95
N ALA A 77 -12.29 -5.37 -13.72
CA ALA A 77 -12.28 -6.39 -14.76
C ALA A 77 -13.22 -6.07 -15.92
N ASP A 78 -14.39 -5.49 -15.63
CA ASP A 78 -15.36 -5.11 -16.66
C ASP A 78 -14.82 -3.98 -17.55
N ILE A 79 -14.32 -2.90 -16.95
CA ILE A 79 -13.89 -1.70 -17.69
C ILE A 79 -12.52 -1.84 -18.36
N GLN A 80 -11.70 -2.80 -17.93
CA GLN A 80 -10.43 -3.09 -18.60
C GLN A 80 -10.64 -3.57 -20.04
N ASN A 81 -11.75 -4.25 -20.33
CA ASN A 81 -12.08 -4.68 -21.69
C ASN A 81 -12.30 -3.48 -22.63
N ASP A 82 -12.68 -2.33 -22.06
CA ASP A 82 -12.89 -1.08 -22.78
C ASP A 82 -11.63 -0.19 -22.81
N GLY A 83 -10.52 -0.66 -22.23
CA GLY A 83 -9.26 0.08 -22.17
C GLY A 83 -9.17 1.11 -21.04
N TYR A 84 -10.06 1.04 -20.05
CA TYR A 84 -10.06 1.91 -18.88
C TYR A 84 -9.48 1.22 -17.63
N SER A 85 -9.16 2.02 -16.61
CA SER A 85 -8.74 1.53 -15.30
C SER A 85 -9.30 2.43 -14.21
N LEU A 86 -9.67 1.83 -13.08
CA LEU A 86 -10.08 2.54 -11.88
C LEU A 86 -8.89 3.28 -11.26
N ILE A 87 -9.16 4.49 -10.80
CA ILE A 87 -8.26 5.26 -9.94
C ILE A 87 -8.99 5.48 -8.62
N ILE A 88 -8.42 4.97 -7.53
CA ILE A 88 -8.88 5.25 -6.18
C ILE A 88 -8.10 6.45 -5.65
N CYS A 89 -8.84 7.50 -5.32
CA CYS A 89 -8.29 8.74 -4.79
C CYS A 89 -8.83 8.95 -3.38
N ILE A 90 -7.95 9.20 -2.42
CA ILE A 90 -8.35 9.66 -1.08
C ILE A 90 -7.38 10.71 -0.56
#